data_AF-M1ED76-F1
#
_entry.id   AF-M1ED76-F1
#
_cell.length_a   1.000
_cell.length_b   1.000
_cell.length_c   1.000
_cell.angle_alpha   90.00
_cell.angle_beta   90.00
_cell.angle_gamma   90.00
#
_symmetry.space_group_name_H-M   'P 1'
#
loop_
_entity.id
_entity.type
_entity.pdbx_description
1 polymer ?
#
loop_
_entity_poly.entity_id
_entity_poly.type
_entity_poly.pdbx_seq_one_letter_code
_entity_poly.pdbx_strand_id
1 'polypeptide(L)'
;RAGPVRGPAAGRAAAGAGAMAKLLSCVLGPRLYKIYRERDSERAPSSVPETPTSVTTPPSSSWDTYYQPRALEKHADSILALASVFWSISYYSSPFAFFYLYRKGYLSLSKVVPFSHYAGTLLLLLAGVACLRGIGRWTNPQYRQFITILEATHRNQSAENKRQLANYNFDFKSWPVDFHWEEPSSRKESRGGPSRQGVALLRPEPLHRGTADTLLNRVKKLPCQITSYLVAHTLGRRMLYPGSVYLLQKALMPVLLQGQARLVEECNGRRAKLLACDGNEIDTMFVDRRGTAEPQGQKLVICCEGNAGFYEVGCISTPLEAGYSVLGWNHPGFAGSTGVPFPQNEANAMDVVVQFAIHRLGFQPQDIIIYAWSIGGFT
;
A
#
# COMPACT_ATOMS: atom_id res chain seq x y z
N ARG A 1 -39.35 -16.19 40.60
CA ARG A 1 -39.20 -15.75 39.19
C ARG A 1 -37.84 -16.25 38.70
N ALA A 2 -37.79 -17.50 38.23
CA ALA A 2 -36.56 -18.09 37.71
C ALA A 2 -36.26 -17.44 36.34
N GLY A 3 -35.08 -16.83 36.22
CA GLY A 3 -34.59 -16.33 34.93
C GLY A 3 -34.30 -17.50 33.98
N PRO A 4 -34.39 -17.30 32.66
CA PRO A 4 -34.17 -18.39 31.71
C PRO A 4 -32.69 -18.79 31.73
N VAL A 5 -32.43 -20.01 32.17
CA VAL A 5 -31.12 -20.66 32.03
C VAL A 5 -30.85 -20.82 30.54
N ARG A 6 -29.91 -20.04 30.00
CA ARG A 6 -29.40 -20.22 28.64
C ARG A 6 -28.81 -21.63 28.54
N GLY A 7 -29.50 -22.52 27.83
CA GLY A 7 -29.08 -23.92 27.68
C GLY A 7 -27.74 -24.08 26.94
N PRO A 8 -27.02 -25.19 27.16
CA PRO A 8 -25.70 -25.47 26.55
C PRO A 8 -25.70 -25.48 25.01
N ALA A 9 -26.86 -25.67 24.38
CA ALA A 9 -27.04 -25.59 22.93
C ALA A 9 -26.83 -24.16 22.39
N ALA A 10 -27.29 -23.13 23.11
CA ALA A 10 -27.11 -21.73 22.72
C ALA A 10 -25.63 -21.31 22.79
N GLY A 11 -24.89 -21.82 23.79
CA GLY A 11 -23.44 -21.61 23.92
C GLY A 11 -22.63 -22.27 22.79
N ARG A 12 -23.00 -23.50 22.37
CA ARG A 12 -22.36 -24.20 21.25
C ARG A 12 -22.64 -23.53 19.89
N ALA A 13 -23.86 -23.06 19.66
CA ALA A 13 -24.22 -22.33 18.44
C ALA A 13 -23.48 -20.98 18.34
N ALA A 14 -23.39 -20.23 19.44
CA ALA A 14 -22.62 -18.99 19.49
C ALA A 14 -21.10 -19.22 19.31
N ALA A 15 -20.54 -20.27 19.91
CA ALA A 15 -19.15 -20.65 19.71
C ALA A 15 -18.87 -21.08 18.25
N GLY A 16 -19.78 -21.84 17.64
CA GLY A 16 -19.70 -22.22 16.22
C GLY A 16 -19.77 -21.04 15.27
N ALA A 17 -20.68 -20.09 15.52
CA ALA A 17 -20.79 -18.86 14.75
C ALA A 17 -19.54 -17.98 14.87
N GLY A 18 -18.98 -17.86 16.08
CA GLY A 18 -17.72 -17.15 16.32
C GLY A 18 -16.53 -17.77 15.60
N ALA A 19 -16.43 -19.10 15.59
CA ALA A 19 -15.38 -19.83 14.87
C ALA A 19 -15.51 -19.66 13.34
N MET A 20 -16.72 -19.72 12.80
CA MET A 20 -16.97 -19.53 11.37
C MET A 20 -16.66 -18.10 10.90
N ALA A 21 -17.06 -17.10 11.68
CA ALA A 21 -16.77 -15.70 11.37
C ALA A 21 -15.26 -15.43 11.33
N LYS A 22 -14.53 -15.97 12.32
CA LYS A 22 -13.09 -15.82 12.42
C LYS A 22 -12.36 -16.62 11.31
N LEU A 23 -12.88 -17.77 10.87
CA LEU A 23 -12.35 -18.50 9.71
C LEU A 23 -12.51 -17.68 8.43
N LEU A 24 -13.67 -17.04 8.24
CA LEU A 24 -13.91 -16.14 7.10
C LEU A 24 -12.92 -14.98 7.08
N SER A 25 -12.59 -14.41 8.24
CA SER A 25 -11.54 -13.39 8.36
C SER A 25 -10.16 -13.90 7.97
N CYS A 26 -9.84 -15.17 8.21
CA CYS A 26 -8.57 -15.75 7.74
C CYS A 26 -8.55 -16.01 6.22
N VAL A 27 -9.70 -16.36 5.62
CA VAL A 27 -9.84 -16.54 4.17
C VAL A 27 -9.68 -15.21 3.43
N LEU A 28 -10.39 -14.18 3.89
CA LEU A 28 -10.41 -12.83 3.29
C LEU A 28 -9.28 -11.93 3.78
N GLY A 29 -8.58 -12.33 4.84
CA GLY A 29 -7.56 -11.52 5.48
C GLY A 29 -6.34 -11.23 4.59
N PRO A 30 -5.59 -10.16 4.89
CA PRO A 30 -4.39 -9.81 4.14
C PRO A 30 -3.28 -10.85 4.35
N ARG A 31 -2.30 -10.85 3.44
CA ARG A 31 -1.05 -11.56 3.65
C ARG A 31 -0.23 -10.85 4.74
N LEU A 32 0.27 -11.64 5.69
CA LEU A 32 1.22 -11.20 6.70
C LEU A 32 2.63 -11.51 6.22
N TYR A 33 3.52 -10.53 6.23
CA TYR A 33 4.90 -10.63 5.76
C TYR A 33 5.89 -10.79 6.91
N LYS A 34 5.80 -9.91 7.92
CA LYS A 34 6.78 -9.84 9.01
C LYS A 34 6.12 -9.44 10.32
N ILE A 35 6.71 -9.86 11.43
CA ILE A 35 6.34 -9.47 12.78
C ILE A 35 7.56 -8.81 13.42
N TYR A 36 7.46 -7.52 13.68
CA TYR A 36 8.49 -6.76 14.40
C TYR A 36 8.37 -7.07 15.89
N ARG A 37 9.49 -7.36 16.55
CA ARG A 37 9.52 -7.50 18.01
C ARG A 37 9.63 -6.11 18.63
N GLU A 38 8.88 -5.87 19.70
CA GLU A 38 9.09 -4.69 20.53
C GLU A 38 10.53 -4.74 21.06
N ARG A 39 11.36 -3.73 20.73
CA ARG A 39 12.55 -3.47 21.54
C ARG A 39 12.01 -2.90 22.85
N ASP A 40 11.95 -3.74 23.87
CA ASP A 40 11.82 -3.25 25.23
C ASP A 40 12.88 -2.17 25.47
N SER A 41 12.48 -1.15 26.21
CA SER A 41 13.28 0.02 26.55
C SER A 41 14.45 -0.34 27.46
N GLU A 42 15.44 -1.08 26.96
CA GLU A 42 16.72 -1.34 27.61
C GLU A 42 17.81 -0.53 26.92
N ARG A 43 17.74 0.78 27.13
CA ARG A 43 18.95 1.61 27.09
C ARG A 43 18.91 2.59 28.26
N ALA A 44 18.86 2.03 29.46
CA ALA A 44 19.40 2.75 30.60
C ALA A 44 20.91 2.93 30.34
N PRO A 45 21.49 4.14 30.49
CA PRO A 45 22.91 4.34 30.34
C PRO A 45 23.63 3.64 31.51
N SER A 46 24.19 2.46 31.28
CA SER A 46 25.03 1.78 32.24
C SER A 46 26.40 2.48 32.29
N SER A 47 26.51 3.49 33.15
CA SER A 47 27.81 3.88 33.71
C SER A 47 28.20 2.82 34.74
N VAL A 48 29.13 1.91 34.42
CA VAL A 48 30.13 1.24 35.29
C VAL A 48 30.88 0.16 34.47
N PRO A 49 32.20 -0.08 34.67
CA PRO A 49 33.05 -0.87 33.77
C PRO A 49 32.95 -2.39 33.95
N GLU A 50 33.38 -3.06 32.89
CA GLU A 50 33.38 -4.48 32.55
C GLU A 50 33.75 -5.51 33.64
N THR A 51 33.04 -6.65 33.61
CA THR A 51 33.57 -7.96 34.03
C THR A 51 33.13 -9.03 33.01
N PRO A 52 34.01 -9.92 32.53
CA PRO A 52 33.74 -10.74 31.36
C PRO A 52 33.26 -12.14 31.74
N THR A 53 31.97 -12.30 32.03
CA THR A 53 31.34 -13.64 32.03
C THR A 53 29.81 -13.53 31.96
N SER A 54 29.27 -13.35 30.77
CA SER A 54 27.98 -13.95 30.44
C SER A 54 27.91 -14.20 28.93
N VAL A 55 27.50 -15.41 28.58
CA VAL A 55 27.36 -15.88 27.21
C VAL A 55 26.25 -15.07 26.55
N THR A 56 26.64 -14.06 25.77
CA THR A 56 25.73 -13.37 24.85
C THR A 56 25.25 -14.41 23.84
N THR A 57 23.99 -14.80 23.95
CA THR A 57 23.30 -15.53 22.89
C THR A 57 23.43 -14.69 21.61
N PRO A 58 23.83 -15.28 20.47
CA PRO A 58 23.98 -14.52 19.25
C PRO A 58 22.65 -13.83 18.92
N PRO A 59 22.65 -12.58 18.41
CA PRO A 59 21.42 -11.96 17.96
C PRO A 59 20.74 -12.91 16.97
N SER A 60 19.50 -13.30 17.28
CA SER A 60 18.69 -14.13 16.39
C SER A 60 18.74 -13.55 14.99
N SER A 61 18.95 -14.39 13.99
CA SER A 61 19.07 -13.94 12.62
C SER A 61 17.85 -13.09 12.24
N SER A 62 18.06 -12.00 11.48
CA SER A 62 16.97 -11.12 11.02
C SER A 62 15.87 -11.84 10.20
N TRP A 63 16.12 -13.11 9.84
CA TRP A 63 15.21 -14.03 9.18
C TRP A 63 14.17 -14.65 10.12
N ASP A 64 14.46 -14.74 11.42
CA ASP A 64 13.57 -15.35 12.42
C ASP A 64 12.32 -14.50 12.74
N THR A 65 12.30 -13.23 12.28
CA THR A 65 11.15 -12.31 12.44
C THR A 65 10.18 -12.32 11.25
N TYR A 66 10.51 -12.95 10.13
CA TYR A 66 9.57 -13.11 9.02
C TYR A 66 8.47 -14.10 9.36
N TYR A 67 7.23 -13.79 8.94
CA TYR A 67 6.10 -14.67 9.17
C TYR A 67 6.32 -16.01 8.47
N GLN A 68 6.18 -17.11 9.22
CA GLN A 68 6.36 -18.46 8.70
C GLN A 68 4.98 -19.08 8.38
N PRO A 69 4.54 -19.06 7.11
CA PRO A 69 3.29 -19.71 6.73
C PRO A 69 3.41 -21.22 6.86
N ARG A 70 2.32 -21.88 7.27
CA ARG A 70 2.25 -23.34 7.27
C ARG A 70 2.27 -23.87 5.84
N ALA A 71 2.63 -25.14 5.66
CA ALA A 71 2.74 -25.78 4.34
C ALA A 71 1.50 -25.55 3.46
N LEU A 72 0.30 -25.69 4.05
CA LEU A 72 -0.96 -25.50 3.35
C LEU A 72 -1.16 -24.05 2.86
N GLU A 73 -0.85 -23.06 3.69
CA GLU A 73 -0.86 -21.64 3.29
C GLU A 73 0.19 -21.37 2.20
N LYS A 74 1.40 -21.89 2.38
CA LYS A 74 2.51 -21.72 1.42
C LYS A 74 2.18 -22.27 0.03
N HIS A 75 1.60 -23.46 -0.05
CA HIS A 75 1.21 -24.05 -1.34
C HIS A 75 0.05 -23.28 -1.98
N ALA A 76 -0.96 -22.88 -1.21
CA ALA A 76 -2.07 -22.09 -1.71
C ALA A 76 -1.62 -20.71 -2.23
N ASP A 77 -0.74 -20.03 -1.48
CA ASP A 77 -0.15 -18.76 -1.90
C ASP A 77 0.66 -18.89 -3.18
N SER A 78 1.43 -19.97 -3.37
CA SER A 78 2.16 -20.22 -4.63
C SER A 78 1.21 -20.37 -5.82
N ILE A 79 0.09 -21.07 -5.67
CA ILE A 79 -0.91 -21.25 -6.74
C ILE A 79 -1.58 -19.90 -7.06
N LEU A 80 -1.99 -19.14 -6.05
CA LEU A 80 -2.59 -17.82 -6.24
C LEU A 80 -1.60 -16.81 -6.81
N ALA A 81 -0.32 -16.92 -6.43
CA ALA A 81 0.76 -16.10 -6.99
C ALA A 81 0.96 -16.40 -8.47
N LEU A 82 0.90 -17.67 -8.88
CA LEU A 82 0.98 -18.07 -10.29
C LEU A 82 -0.24 -17.58 -11.07
N ALA A 83 -1.45 -17.75 -10.53
CA ALA A 83 -2.68 -17.27 -11.14
C ALA A 83 -2.67 -15.74 -11.36
N SER A 84 -2.17 -14.97 -10.38
CA SER A 84 -2.04 -13.51 -10.52
C SER A 84 -0.97 -13.09 -11.54
N VAL A 85 0.10 -13.87 -11.74
CA VAL A 85 1.06 -13.64 -12.84
C VAL A 85 0.36 -13.88 -14.19
N PHE A 86 -0.35 -14.99 -14.37
CA PHE A 86 -1.10 -15.25 -15.60
C PHE A 86 -2.17 -14.21 -15.88
N TRP A 87 -2.89 -13.76 -14.84
CA TRP A 87 -3.84 -12.65 -14.95
C TRP A 87 -3.17 -11.38 -15.47
N SER A 88 -1.98 -11.05 -14.93
CA SER A 88 -1.23 -9.87 -15.34
C SER A 88 -0.73 -9.98 -16.78
N ILE A 89 -0.15 -11.11 -17.16
CA ILE A 89 0.28 -11.37 -18.55
C ILE A 89 -0.92 -11.26 -19.50
N SER A 90 -2.07 -11.84 -19.12
CA SER A 90 -3.31 -11.77 -19.91
C SER A 90 -3.83 -10.34 -20.02
N TYR A 91 -3.78 -9.57 -18.94
CA TYR A 91 -4.16 -8.15 -18.94
C TYR A 91 -3.27 -7.33 -19.88
N TYR A 92 -1.94 -7.54 -19.83
CA TYR A 92 -1.00 -6.83 -20.69
C TYR A 92 -1.06 -7.27 -22.16
N SER A 93 -1.35 -8.55 -22.44
CA SER A 93 -1.51 -9.07 -23.80
C SER A 93 -2.93 -8.89 -24.36
N SER A 94 -3.91 -8.48 -23.53
CA SER A 94 -5.32 -8.42 -23.88
C SER A 94 -5.65 -7.63 -25.16
N PRO A 95 -5.02 -6.48 -25.50
CA PRO A 95 -5.34 -5.78 -26.73
C PRO A 95 -4.98 -6.60 -27.98
N PHE A 96 -3.84 -7.29 -27.94
CA PHE A 96 -3.37 -8.16 -29.02
C PHE A 96 -4.19 -9.45 -29.07
N ALA A 97 -4.47 -10.05 -27.91
CA ALA A 97 -5.29 -11.26 -27.80
C ALA A 97 -6.71 -11.01 -28.32
N PHE A 98 -7.33 -9.88 -27.97
CA PHE A 98 -8.66 -9.50 -28.44
C PHE A 98 -8.69 -9.34 -29.97
N PHE A 99 -7.72 -8.63 -30.55
CA PHE A 99 -7.61 -8.46 -32.00
C PHE A 99 -7.45 -9.83 -32.72
N TYR A 100 -6.62 -10.71 -32.16
CA TYR A 100 -6.43 -12.07 -32.67
C TYR A 100 -7.74 -12.89 -32.62
N LEU A 101 -8.44 -12.88 -31.48
CA LEU A 101 -9.69 -13.60 -31.27
C LEU A 101 -10.80 -13.09 -32.19
N TYR A 102 -10.86 -11.77 -32.42
CA TYR A 102 -11.79 -11.16 -33.37
C TYR A 102 -11.50 -11.62 -34.80
N ARG A 103 -10.24 -11.51 -35.25
CA ARG A 103 -9.84 -11.92 -36.62
C ARG A 103 -10.12 -13.39 -36.92
N LYS A 104 -9.99 -14.25 -35.91
CA LYS A 104 -10.24 -15.71 -36.04
C LYS A 104 -11.70 -16.10 -35.81
N GLY A 105 -12.60 -15.16 -35.52
CA GLY A 105 -14.01 -15.45 -35.28
C GLY A 105 -14.25 -16.34 -34.05
N TYR A 106 -13.42 -16.20 -33.02
CA TYR A 106 -13.62 -16.91 -31.74
C TYR A 106 -14.68 -16.25 -30.85
N LEU A 107 -15.13 -15.04 -31.19
CA LEU A 107 -16.17 -14.30 -30.47
C LEU A 107 -17.61 -14.76 -30.82
N SER A 108 -17.79 -15.92 -31.45
CA SER A 108 -19.12 -16.49 -31.73
C SER A 108 -19.72 -17.13 -30.48
N LEU A 109 -21.04 -16.94 -30.24
CA LEU A 109 -21.77 -17.47 -29.07
C LEU A 109 -21.50 -18.96 -28.80
N SER A 110 -21.43 -19.78 -29.86
CA SER A 110 -21.13 -21.22 -29.78
C SER A 110 -19.77 -21.56 -29.15
N LYS A 111 -18.79 -20.66 -29.21
CA LYS A 111 -17.44 -20.85 -28.67
C LYS A 111 -17.22 -20.13 -27.34
N VAL A 112 -17.96 -19.03 -27.12
CA VAL A 112 -17.93 -18.28 -25.86
C VAL A 112 -18.53 -19.08 -24.71
N VAL A 113 -19.59 -19.86 -24.95
CA VAL A 113 -20.25 -20.66 -23.89
C VAL A 113 -19.29 -21.70 -23.27
N PRO A 114 -18.61 -22.58 -24.04
CA PRO A 114 -17.60 -23.48 -23.47
C PRO A 114 -16.47 -22.75 -22.75
N PHE A 115 -15.99 -21.63 -23.29
CA PHE A 115 -14.96 -20.80 -22.64
C PHE A 115 -15.42 -20.30 -21.27
N SER A 116 -16.69 -19.88 -21.16
CA SER A 116 -17.28 -19.43 -19.89
C SER A 116 -17.34 -20.55 -18.85
N HIS A 117 -17.58 -21.80 -19.26
CA HIS A 117 -17.54 -22.95 -18.35
C HIS A 117 -16.12 -23.20 -17.83
N TYR A 118 -15.10 -23.17 -18.70
CA TYR A 118 -13.70 -23.31 -18.27
C TYR A 118 -13.27 -22.17 -17.34
N ALA A 119 -13.69 -20.94 -17.63
CA ALA A 119 -13.42 -19.79 -16.76
C ALA A 119 -14.13 -19.97 -15.40
N GLY A 120 -15.39 -20.40 -15.39
CA GLY A 120 -16.16 -20.67 -14.17
C GLY A 120 -15.55 -21.77 -13.31
N THR A 121 -15.12 -22.89 -13.91
CA THR A 121 -14.44 -23.98 -13.18
C THR A 121 -13.09 -23.52 -12.62
N LEU A 122 -12.31 -22.74 -13.37
CA LEU A 122 -11.06 -22.15 -12.89
C LEU A 122 -11.31 -21.22 -11.70
N LEU A 123 -12.32 -20.34 -11.76
CA LEU A 123 -12.68 -19.45 -10.65
C LEU A 123 -13.09 -20.24 -9.41
N LEU A 124 -13.87 -21.31 -9.57
CA LEU A 124 -14.27 -22.18 -8.47
C LEU A 124 -13.06 -22.88 -7.84
N LEU A 125 -12.11 -23.36 -8.65
CA LEU A 125 -10.86 -23.94 -8.16
C LEU A 125 -10.03 -22.92 -7.38
N LEU A 126 -9.87 -21.70 -7.91
CA LEU A 126 -9.15 -20.63 -7.22
C LEU A 126 -9.84 -20.22 -5.91
N ALA A 127 -11.18 -20.21 -5.87
CA ALA A 127 -11.92 -20.00 -4.64
C ALA A 127 -11.66 -21.12 -3.61
N GLY A 128 -11.63 -22.38 -4.05
CA GLY A 128 -11.23 -23.51 -3.21
C GLY A 128 -9.82 -23.36 -2.65
N VAL A 129 -8.85 -22.93 -3.47
CA VAL A 129 -7.47 -22.65 -3.04
C VAL A 129 -7.43 -21.51 -2.02
N ALA A 130 -8.23 -20.45 -2.19
CA ALA A 130 -8.34 -19.36 -1.22
C ALA A 130 -8.91 -19.83 0.12
N CYS A 131 -9.90 -20.74 0.11
CA CYS A 131 -10.42 -21.38 1.32
C CYS A 131 -9.35 -22.22 2.03
N LEU A 132 -8.59 -23.02 1.28
CA LEU A 132 -7.44 -23.76 1.82
C LEU A 132 -6.46 -22.81 2.49
N ARG A 133 -6.02 -21.75 1.80
CA ARG A 133 -5.17 -20.70 2.40
C ARG A 133 -5.72 -20.18 3.73
N GLY A 134 -7.02 -19.91 3.79
CA GLY A 134 -7.70 -19.46 5.00
C GLY A 134 -7.66 -20.49 6.14
N ILE A 135 -7.80 -21.78 5.85
CA ILE A 135 -7.60 -22.86 6.84
C ILE A 135 -6.14 -22.90 7.32
N GLY A 136 -5.17 -22.73 6.42
CA GLY A 136 -3.75 -22.65 6.78
C GLY A 136 -3.48 -21.56 7.80
N ARG A 137 -4.02 -20.36 7.53
CA ARG A 137 -3.97 -19.17 8.40
C ARG A 137 -4.72 -19.37 9.72
N TRP A 138 -5.89 -19.99 9.67
CA TRP A 138 -6.68 -20.33 10.86
C TRP A 138 -5.91 -21.18 11.85
N THR A 139 -5.12 -22.13 11.34
CA THR A 139 -4.35 -23.02 12.21
C THR A 139 -3.06 -22.36 12.74
N ASN A 140 -2.66 -21.20 12.22
CA ASN A 140 -1.48 -20.46 12.68
C ASN A 140 -1.84 -19.48 13.82
N PRO A 141 -1.28 -19.64 15.04
CA PRO A 141 -1.58 -18.77 16.17
C PRO A 141 -1.13 -17.32 15.95
N GLN A 142 0.02 -17.10 15.28
CA GLN A 142 0.54 -15.75 15.02
C GLN A 142 -0.41 -14.97 14.10
N TYR A 143 -0.90 -15.62 13.04
CA TYR A 143 -1.84 -15.00 12.13
C TYR A 143 -3.19 -14.72 12.81
N ARG A 144 -3.66 -15.61 13.69
CA ARG A 144 -4.90 -15.41 14.46
C ARG A 144 -4.81 -14.22 15.42
N GLN A 145 -3.66 -14.00 16.04
CA GLN A 145 -3.43 -12.81 16.86
C GLN A 145 -3.46 -11.55 16.00
N PHE A 146 -2.68 -11.54 14.91
CA PHE A 146 -2.64 -10.45 13.94
C PHE A 146 -4.04 -10.07 13.43
N ILE A 147 -4.81 -11.02 12.89
CA ILE A 147 -6.12 -10.73 12.30
C ILE A 147 -7.10 -10.18 13.35
N THR A 148 -6.95 -10.59 14.61
CA THR A 148 -7.77 -10.08 15.71
C THR A 148 -7.42 -8.64 16.06
N ILE A 149 -6.14 -8.28 16.09
CA ILE A 149 -5.68 -6.90 16.28
C ILE A 149 -6.12 -6.03 15.10
N LEU A 150 -6.00 -6.53 13.87
CA LEU A 150 -6.43 -5.83 12.67
C LEU A 150 -7.94 -5.53 12.71
N GLU A 151 -8.76 -6.54 13.01
CA GLU A 151 -10.21 -6.35 13.17
C GLU A 151 -10.55 -5.38 14.31
N ALA A 152 -9.85 -5.48 15.44
CA ALA A 152 -10.05 -4.57 16.56
C ALA A 152 -9.69 -3.13 16.18
N THR A 153 -8.65 -2.92 15.39
CA THR A 153 -8.22 -1.61 14.88
C THR A 153 -9.23 -1.03 13.90
N HIS A 154 -9.80 -1.86 13.01
CA HIS A 154 -10.86 -1.44 12.09
C HIS A 154 -12.16 -1.07 12.82
N ARG A 155 -12.48 -1.74 13.93
CA ARG A 155 -13.64 -1.40 14.76
C ARG A 155 -13.39 -0.17 15.64
N ASN A 156 -12.18 -0.03 16.17
CA ASN A 156 -11.79 1.04 17.07
C ASN A 156 -10.34 1.45 16.80
N GLN A 157 -10.15 2.63 16.20
CA GLN A 157 -8.85 3.20 15.84
C GLN A 157 -8.15 3.83 17.06
N SER A 158 -8.08 3.12 18.18
CA SER A 158 -7.36 3.59 19.37
C SER A 158 -5.85 3.66 19.09
N ALA A 159 -5.15 4.58 19.76
CA ALA A 159 -3.70 4.72 19.64
C ALA A 159 -2.97 3.41 20.03
N GLU A 160 -3.48 2.69 21.02
CA GLU A 160 -2.94 1.40 21.47
C GLU A 160 -3.09 0.32 20.40
N ASN A 161 -4.27 0.19 19.79
CA ASN A 161 -4.48 -0.77 18.70
C ASN A 161 -3.56 -0.48 17.51
N LYS A 162 -3.40 0.80 17.16
CA LYS A 162 -2.47 1.22 16.10
C LYS A 162 -1.01 0.90 16.44
N ARG A 163 -0.59 1.10 17.69
CA ARG A 163 0.74 0.74 18.17
C ARG A 163 0.98 -0.77 18.05
N GLN A 164 0.03 -1.59 18.48
CA GLN A 164 0.12 -3.04 18.34
C GLN A 164 0.13 -3.49 16.87
N LEU A 165 -0.68 -2.84 16.02
CA LEU A 165 -0.73 -3.14 14.59
C LEU A 165 0.57 -2.78 13.88
N ALA A 166 1.28 -1.73 14.32
CA ALA A 166 2.57 -1.31 13.78
C ALA A 166 3.67 -2.38 13.94
N ASN A 167 3.48 -3.34 14.86
CA ASN A 167 4.37 -4.49 15.01
C ASN A 167 4.18 -5.54 13.90
N TYR A 168 3.25 -5.35 12.97
CA TYR A 168 2.99 -6.28 11.87
C TYR A 168 3.18 -5.60 10.52
N ASN A 169 3.88 -6.27 9.61
CA ASN A 169 3.95 -5.89 8.21
C ASN A 169 3.04 -6.80 7.37
N PHE A 170 2.05 -6.24 6.69
CA PHE A 170 1.02 -6.96 5.93
C PHE A 170 0.58 -6.15 4.70
N ASP A 171 -0.30 -6.75 3.87
CA ASP A 171 -0.81 -6.10 2.66
C ASP A 171 -1.37 -4.70 2.96
N PHE A 172 -0.83 -3.69 2.26
CA PHE A 172 -1.18 -2.28 2.46
C PHE A 172 -2.68 -2.01 2.29
N LYS A 173 -3.37 -2.72 1.40
CA LYS A 173 -4.81 -2.59 1.18
C LYS A 173 -5.62 -2.71 2.48
N SER A 174 -5.18 -3.55 3.42
CA SER A 174 -5.89 -3.74 4.69
C SER A 174 -5.43 -2.81 5.80
N TRP A 175 -4.40 -2.00 5.56
CA TRP A 175 -3.89 -1.02 6.52
C TRP A 175 -4.93 0.09 6.75
N PRO A 176 -5.23 0.48 8.00
CA PRO A 176 -6.20 1.53 8.29
C PRO A 176 -5.67 2.90 7.85
N VAL A 177 -6.55 3.80 7.39
CA VAL A 177 -6.13 5.17 7.04
C VAL A 177 -5.66 5.91 8.31
N ASP A 178 -4.51 6.57 8.20
CA ASP A 178 -3.87 7.31 9.28
C ASP A 178 -4.07 8.81 9.20
N PHE A 179 -4.29 9.32 7.98
CA PHE A 179 -4.56 10.73 7.74
C PHE A 179 -5.38 10.94 6.48
N HIS A 180 -6.41 11.79 6.56
CA HIS A 180 -7.20 12.23 5.43
C HIS A 180 -6.85 13.67 5.03
N TRP A 181 -6.83 13.94 3.73
CA TRP A 181 -6.65 15.30 3.20
C TRP A 181 -7.68 16.33 3.70
N GLU A 182 -8.85 15.89 4.19
CA GLU A 182 -9.88 16.79 4.75
C GLU A 182 -9.67 17.11 6.24
N GLU A 183 -8.81 16.37 6.95
CA GLU A 183 -8.61 16.56 8.40
C GLU A 183 -8.27 18.01 8.77
N PRO A 184 -7.37 18.72 8.06
CA PRO A 184 -7.04 20.10 8.38
C PRO A 184 -8.25 21.06 8.26
N SER A 185 -9.15 20.79 7.31
CA SER A 185 -10.35 21.62 7.05
C SER A 185 -11.45 21.42 8.08
N SER A 186 -11.49 20.26 8.75
CA SER A 186 -12.50 19.92 9.75
C SER A 186 -12.32 20.67 11.09
N ARG A 187 -11.11 21.14 11.38
CA ARG A 187 -10.82 22.08 12.48
C ARG A 187 -11.21 23.50 12.03
N LYS A 188 -12.48 23.86 12.23
CA LYS A 188 -13.04 25.22 12.00
C LYS A 188 -12.09 26.33 12.48
N GLU A 189 -11.54 27.10 11.55
CA GLU A 189 -11.45 28.58 11.52
C GLU A 189 -10.42 29.05 10.48
N SER A 190 -10.88 29.56 9.34
CA SER A 190 -10.45 30.85 8.78
C SER A 190 -10.96 31.02 7.35
N ARG A 191 -11.53 32.20 7.13
CA ARG A 191 -11.92 32.74 5.83
C ARG A 191 -10.67 32.78 4.94
N GLY A 192 -10.62 31.91 3.92
CA GLY A 192 -9.55 31.92 2.90
C GLY A 192 -8.82 30.59 2.64
N GLY A 193 -9.24 29.48 3.26
CA GLY A 193 -8.60 28.16 3.04
C GLY A 193 -8.74 27.63 1.60
N PRO A 194 -7.78 26.79 1.14
CA PRO A 194 -7.76 26.25 -0.22
C PRO A 194 -9.07 25.51 -0.53
N SER A 195 -9.49 25.61 -1.79
CA SER A 195 -10.73 25.03 -2.33
C SER A 195 -10.94 23.59 -1.84
N ARG A 196 -12.19 23.19 -1.59
CA ARG A 196 -12.60 21.78 -1.41
C ARG A 196 -12.32 20.89 -2.64
N GLN A 197 -11.67 21.44 -3.65
CA GLN A 197 -11.18 20.75 -4.83
C GLN A 197 -9.67 20.65 -4.63
N GLY A 198 -9.12 19.43 -4.67
CA GLY A 198 -7.68 19.20 -4.56
C GLY A 198 -6.82 20.03 -5.51
N VAL A 199 -5.50 19.90 -5.42
CA VAL A 199 -4.55 20.72 -6.17
C VAL A 199 -4.77 20.59 -7.68
N ALA A 200 -5.48 21.52 -8.31
CA ALA A 200 -5.74 21.48 -9.74
C ALA A 200 -4.49 21.86 -10.54
N LEU A 201 -3.60 20.89 -10.81
CA LEU A 201 -2.45 21.07 -11.70
C LEU A 201 -2.91 21.23 -13.15
N LEU A 202 -3.85 20.40 -13.58
CA LEU A 202 -4.39 20.41 -14.93
C LEU A 202 -5.73 21.16 -14.92
N ARG A 203 -5.70 22.50 -14.87
CA ARG A 203 -6.85 23.25 -15.38
C ARG A 203 -6.96 22.90 -16.86
N PRO A 204 -8.13 22.49 -17.38
CA PRO A 204 -8.32 22.47 -18.82
C PRO A 204 -7.95 23.87 -19.31
N GLU A 205 -7.03 23.96 -20.28
CA GLU A 205 -6.77 25.23 -20.96
C GLU A 205 -8.12 25.84 -21.31
N PRO A 206 -8.37 27.12 -20.97
CA PRO A 206 -9.57 27.77 -21.45
C PRO A 206 -9.58 27.58 -22.96
N LEU A 207 -10.61 26.89 -23.47
CA LEU A 207 -10.78 26.66 -24.89
C LEU A 207 -10.51 27.98 -25.59
N HIS A 208 -9.46 28.04 -26.42
CA HIS A 208 -9.16 29.21 -27.21
C HIS A 208 -10.43 29.54 -28.00
N ARG A 209 -11.12 30.59 -27.53
CA ARG A 209 -12.38 31.08 -28.09
C ARG A 209 -12.03 31.84 -29.36
N GLY A 210 -11.66 31.11 -30.40
CA GLY A 210 -11.08 31.75 -31.57
C GLY A 210 -10.61 30.80 -32.65
N THR A 211 -11.46 29.86 -33.10
CA THR A 211 -11.54 29.48 -34.51
C THR A 211 -12.75 28.58 -34.69
N ALA A 212 -13.43 28.69 -35.83
CA ALA A 212 -14.50 27.79 -36.23
C ALA A 212 -13.95 26.36 -36.38
N ASP A 213 -13.86 25.63 -35.26
CA ASP A 213 -13.58 24.19 -35.27
C ASP A 213 -14.83 23.49 -35.77
N THR A 214 -14.97 23.46 -37.10
CA THR A 214 -16.05 22.78 -37.81
C THR A 214 -16.15 21.37 -37.27
N LEU A 215 -17.37 20.89 -36.99
CA LEU A 215 -17.66 19.55 -36.45
C LEU A 215 -16.90 18.45 -37.22
N LEU A 216 -16.68 18.68 -38.52
CA LEU A 216 -15.90 17.85 -39.45
C LEU A 216 -14.39 17.74 -39.08
N ASN A 217 -13.75 18.81 -38.60
CA ASN A 217 -12.37 18.78 -38.09
C ASN A 217 -12.27 18.01 -36.76
N ARG A 218 -13.29 18.10 -35.91
CA ARG A 218 -13.40 17.28 -34.69
C ARG A 218 -13.50 15.80 -35.02
N VAL A 219 -14.37 15.43 -35.98
CA VAL A 219 -14.55 14.04 -36.42
C VAL A 219 -13.28 13.52 -37.10
N LYS A 220 -12.58 14.32 -37.91
CA LYS A 220 -11.30 13.95 -38.52
C LYS A 220 -10.18 13.70 -37.50
N LYS A 221 -10.15 14.46 -36.40
CA LYS A 221 -9.14 14.30 -35.32
C LYS A 221 -9.48 13.16 -34.36
N LEU A 222 -10.73 12.70 -34.32
CA LEU A 222 -11.22 11.72 -33.36
C LEU A 222 -10.44 10.38 -33.38
N PRO A 223 -10.11 9.77 -34.54
CA PRO A 223 -9.32 8.54 -34.56
C PRO A 223 -7.91 8.70 -33.99
N CYS A 224 -7.28 9.86 -34.25
CA CYS A 224 -5.97 10.19 -33.70
C CYS A 224 -6.07 10.40 -32.18
N GLN A 225 -7.07 11.13 -31.70
CA GLN A 225 -7.30 11.33 -30.27
C GLN A 225 -7.56 10.01 -29.53
N ILE A 226 -8.38 9.12 -30.10
CA ILE A 226 -8.61 7.78 -29.53
C ILE A 226 -7.30 6.99 -29.49
N THR A 227 -6.54 6.98 -30.58
CA THR A 227 -5.25 6.28 -30.64
C THR A 227 -4.26 6.84 -29.61
N SER A 228 -4.12 8.16 -29.53
CA SER A 228 -3.27 8.84 -28.55
C SER A 228 -3.70 8.53 -27.12
N TYR A 229 -5.01 8.56 -26.84
CA TYR A 229 -5.55 8.19 -25.54
C TYR A 229 -5.22 6.73 -25.19
N LEU A 230 -5.46 5.79 -26.11
CA LEU A 230 -5.12 4.38 -25.91
C LEU A 230 -3.63 4.19 -25.66
N VAL A 231 -2.76 4.80 -26.48
CA VAL A 231 -1.31 4.72 -26.32
C VAL A 231 -0.89 5.29 -24.98
N ALA A 232 -1.35 6.47 -24.60
CA ALA A 232 -1.03 7.10 -23.32
C ALA A 232 -1.47 6.25 -22.13
N HIS A 233 -2.70 5.72 -22.15
CA HIS A 233 -3.28 4.94 -21.05
C HIS A 233 -2.82 3.48 -20.98
N THR A 234 -2.14 2.96 -22.01
CA THR A 234 -1.65 1.58 -22.04
C THR A 234 -0.13 1.49 -22.03
N LEU A 235 0.54 1.91 -23.10
CA LEU A 235 1.98 1.75 -23.28
C LEU A 235 2.75 2.95 -22.73
N GLY A 236 2.35 4.16 -23.09
CA GLY A 236 3.06 5.40 -22.78
C GLY A 236 3.28 5.58 -21.29
N ARG A 237 2.22 5.51 -20.48
CA ARG A 237 2.33 5.62 -19.01
C ARG A 237 3.23 4.55 -18.42
N ARG A 238 3.17 3.31 -18.90
CA ARG A 238 3.97 2.19 -18.36
C ARG A 238 5.45 2.33 -18.70
N MET A 239 5.78 2.91 -19.86
CA MET A 239 7.16 3.24 -20.22
C MET A 239 7.67 4.46 -19.43
N LEU A 240 6.79 5.44 -19.17
CA LEU A 240 7.15 6.63 -18.42
C LEU A 240 7.34 6.33 -16.93
N TYR A 241 6.49 5.47 -16.34
CA TYR A 241 6.54 5.03 -14.95
C TYR A 241 6.62 3.50 -14.85
N PRO A 242 7.79 2.90 -15.15
CA PRO A 242 7.97 1.45 -15.04
C PRO A 242 7.73 0.94 -13.62
N GLY A 243 8.00 1.76 -12.58
CA GLY A 243 7.71 1.40 -11.19
C GLY A 243 6.21 1.19 -10.90
N SER A 244 5.30 1.68 -11.75
CA SER A 244 3.85 1.40 -11.65
C SER A 244 3.42 0.08 -12.32
N VAL A 245 4.34 -0.64 -12.97
CA VAL A 245 4.03 -1.90 -13.68
C VAL A 245 3.99 -3.07 -12.71
N TYR A 246 2.81 -3.66 -12.51
CA TYR A 246 2.57 -4.71 -11.51
C TYR A 246 3.58 -5.87 -11.54
N LEU A 247 3.95 -6.38 -12.72
CA LEU A 247 4.89 -7.50 -12.82
C LEU A 247 6.31 -7.11 -12.37
N LEU A 248 6.75 -5.90 -12.70
CA LEU A 248 8.06 -5.39 -12.27
C LEU A 248 8.06 -5.17 -10.76
N GLN A 249 7.01 -4.55 -10.22
CA GLN A 249 6.82 -4.37 -8.77
C GLN A 249 6.83 -5.70 -8.02
N LYS A 250 6.13 -6.72 -8.56
CA LYS A 250 6.07 -8.05 -7.95
C LYS A 250 7.45 -8.71 -7.89
N ALA A 251 8.31 -8.48 -8.90
CA ALA A 251 9.69 -8.95 -8.89
C ALA A 251 10.56 -8.22 -7.86
N LEU A 252 10.32 -6.92 -7.64
CA LEU A 252 11.06 -6.09 -6.68
C LEU A 252 10.57 -6.26 -5.23
N MET A 253 9.38 -6.82 -5.02
CA MET A 253 8.73 -6.94 -3.71
C MET A 253 9.64 -7.48 -2.58
N PRO A 254 10.49 -8.52 -2.78
CA PRO A 254 11.39 -8.98 -1.72
C PRO A 254 12.35 -7.89 -1.24
N VAL A 255 12.88 -7.11 -2.18
CA VAL A 255 13.83 -6.01 -1.90
C VAL A 255 13.09 -4.85 -1.20
N LEU A 256 11.87 -4.53 -1.62
CA LEU A 256 11.05 -3.49 -0.98
C LEU A 256 10.68 -3.87 0.46
N LEU A 257 10.25 -5.12 0.69
CA LEU A 257 9.94 -5.60 2.04
C LEU A 257 11.17 -5.57 2.95
N GLN A 258 12.35 -5.89 2.42
CA GLN A 258 13.61 -5.80 3.16
C GLN A 258 13.96 -4.34 3.49
N GLY A 259 13.84 -3.42 2.51
CA GLY A 259 14.07 -1.98 2.72
C GLY A 259 13.13 -1.38 3.76
N GLN A 260 11.85 -1.71 3.68
CA GLN A 260 10.87 -1.32 4.70
C GLN A 260 11.19 -1.89 6.08
N ALA A 261 11.58 -3.16 6.18
CA ALA A 261 11.99 -3.76 7.45
C ALA A 261 13.21 -3.04 8.05
N ARG A 262 14.20 -2.70 7.22
CA ARG A 262 15.37 -1.91 7.63
C ARG A 262 14.95 -0.57 8.23
N LEU A 263 14.07 0.18 7.55
CA LEU A 263 13.60 1.48 8.04
C LEU A 263 12.87 1.37 9.38
N VAL A 264 12.06 0.34 9.59
CA VAL A 264 11.35 0.11 10.85
C VAL A 264 12.31 -0.34 11.96
N GLU A 265 13.15 -1.33 11.71
CA GLU A 265 13.98 -2.00 12.73
C GLU A 265 15.25 -1.21 13.09
N GLU A 266 15.90 -0.57 12.11
CA GLU A 266 17.16 0.15 12.30
C GLU A 266 16.93 1.64 12.52
N CYS A 267 15.94 2.23 11.84
CA CYS A 267 15.69 3.68 11.89
C CYS A 267 14.45 4.08 12.69
N ASN A 268 13.76 3.12 13.33
CA ASN A 268 12.54 3.37 14.11
C ASN A 268 11.43 4.06 13.27
N GLY A 269 11.37 3.70 11.99
CA GLY A 269 10.42 4.22 11.02
C GLY A 269 8.97 3.84 11.35
N ARG A 270 8.06 4.77 11.09
CA ARG A 270 6.62 4.64 11.30
C ARG A 270 5.92 4.72 9.95
N ARG A 271 5.33 3.59 9.53
CA ARG A 271 4.53 3.53 8.31
C ARG A 271 3.18 4.21 8.54
N ALA A 272 2.68 4.93 7.55
CA ALA A 272 1.34 5.52 7.58
C ALA A 272 0.66 5.43 6.21
N LYS A 273 -0.67 5.25 6.23
CA LYS A 273 -1.51 5.36 5.03
C LYS A 273 -2.19 6.72 4.98
N LEU A 274 -1.96 7.47 3.92
CA LEU A 274 -2.60 8.76 3.68
C LEU A 274 -3.69 8.62 2.61
N LEU A 275 -4.86 9.22 2.81
CA LEU A 275 -5.93 9.26 1.81
C LEU A 275 -5.94 10.61 1.09
N ALA A 276 -5.56 10.61 -0.19
CA ALA A 276 -5.58 11.76 -1.07
C ALA A 276 -7.00 12.13 -1.53
N CYS A 277 -7.16 13.33 -2.10
CA CYS A 277 -8.47 13.88 -2.49
C CYS A 277 -9.16 13.16 -3.66
N ASP A 278 -8.40 12.43 -4.47
CA ASP A 278 -8.93 11.58 -5.54
C ASP A 278 -9.26 10.14 -5.08
N GLY A 279 -9.15 9.89 -3.76
CA GLY A 279 -9.39 8.58 -3.16
C GLY A 279 -8.21 7.63 -3.23
N ASN A 280 -7.05 8.05 -3.76
CA ASN A 280 -5.86 7.22 -3.72
C ASN A 280 -5.29 7.15 -2.29
N GLU A 281 -5.03 5.93 -1.85
CA GLU A 281 -4.27 5.62 -0.65
C GLU A 281 -2.76 5.66 -0.97
N ILE A 282 -2.01 6.48 -0.25
CA ILE A 282 -0.57 6.71 -0.43
C ILE A 282 0.19 6.08 0.74
N ASP A 283 1.15 5.22 0.42
CA ASP A 283 2.02 4.54 1.38
C ASP A 283 3.23 5.41 1.73
N THR A 284 3.44 5.65 3.01
CA THR A 284 4.49 6.54 3.52
C THR A 284 5.24 5.92 4.68
N MET A 285 6.49 6.35 4.87
CA MET A 285 7.34 5.97 5.98
C MET A 285 8.00 7.22 6.57
N PHE A 286 7.72 7.48 7.84
CA PHE A 286 8.29 8.60 8.58
C PHE A 286 9.35 8.12 9.57
N VAL A 287 10.52 8.76 9.55
CA VAL A 287 11.59 8.57 10.54
C VAL A 287 11.80 9.90 11.28
N ASP A 288 11.51 9.90 12.58
CA ASP A 288 11.65 11.08 13.44
C ASP A 288 13.05 11.13 14.07
N ARG A 289 13.79 12.20 13.79
CA ARG A 289 15.12 12.45 14.38
C ARG A 289 15.16 13.66 15.32
N ARG A 290 14.03 14.28 15.66
CA ARG A 290 14.01 15.43 16.59
C ARG A 290 14.54 15.11 17.99
N GLY A 291 14.51 13.83 18.38
CA GLY A 291 15.04 13.35 19.67
C GLY A 291 16.49 12.86 19.65
N THR A 292 17.21 13.01 18.53
CA THR A 292 18.63 12.63 18.45
C THR A 292 19.54 13.82 18.78
N ALA A 293 20.84 13.56 18.94
CA ALA A 293 21.84 14.62 19.17
C ALA A 293 22.13 15.47 17.92
N GLU A 294 21.62 15.07 16.75
CA GLU A 294 21.85 15.75 15.47
C GLU A 294 20.91 16.96 15.32
N PRO A 295 21.42 18.20 15.17
CA PRO A 295 20.58 19.39 15.01
C PRO A 295 19.71 19.34 13.73
N GLN A 296 20.14 18.62 12.70
CA GLN A 296 19.45 18.42 11.44
C GLN A 296 18.10 17.71 11.63
N GLY A 297 17.93 16.95 12.71
CA GLY A 297 16.69 16.23 13.00
C GLY A 297 15.46 17.13 13.15
N GLN A 298 15.64 18.43 13.40
CA GLN A 298 14.55 19.41 13.45
C GLN A 298 13.94 19.72 12.08
N LYS A 299 14.69 19.48 11.01
CA LYS A 299 14.18 19.64 9.64
C LYS A 299 13.67 18.32 9.10
N LEU A 300 12.60 18.40 8.31
CA LEU A 300 12.01 17.27 7.60
C LEU A 300 12.44 17.31 6.15
N VAL A 301 12.99 16.21 5.65
CA VAL A 301 13.22 16.00 4.21
C VAL A 301 12.12 15.09 3.67
N ILE A 302 11.27 15.61 2.78
CA ILE A 302 10.29 14.82 2.04
C ILE A 302 10.97 14.31 0.76
N CYS A 303 11.03 12.99 0.62
CA CYS A 303 11.75 12.30 -0.43
C CYS A 303 10.81 11.93 -1.59
N CYS A 304 11.00 12.56 -2.75
CA CYS A 304 10.21 12.32 -3.97
C CYS A 304 11.04 11.49 -4.96
N GLU A 305 10.63 10.23 -5.14
CA GLU A 305 11.35 9.25 -5.95
C GLU A 305 11.26 9.52 -7.46
N GLY A 306 12.08 8.79 -8.22
CA GLY A 306 11.97 8.76 -9.67
C GLY A 306 10.90 7.78 -10.17
N ASN A 307 10.72 7.72 -11.48
CA ASN A 307 9.72 6.89 -12.17
C ASN A 307 9.88 5.36 -12.03
N ALA A 308 10.97 4.92 -11.43
CA ALA A 308 11.27 3.54 -11.07
C ALA A 308 11.77 3.41 -9.62
N GLY A 309 11.73 4.50 -8.86
CA GLY A 309 12.17 4.57 -7.47
C GLY A 309 11.05 4.22 -6.51
N PHE A 310 11.44 3.73 -5.34
CA PHE A 310 10.56 3.36 -4.24
C PHE A 310 11.18 3.86 -2.96
N TYR A 311 10.40 4.45 -2.05
CA TYR A 311 10.97 5.05 -0.84
C TYR A 311 11.72 4.02 0.00
N GLU A 312 11.33 2.73 -0.08
CA GLU A 312 11.90 1.65 0.71
C GLU A 312 13.41 1.48 0.48
N VAL A 313 13.89 1.84 -0.70
CA VAL A 313 15.29 1.61 -1.14
C VAL A 313 15.93 2.76 -1.91
N GLY A 314 15.20 3.86 -2.09
CA GLY A 314 15.65 4.98 -2.92
C GLY A 314 16.32 6.10 -2.14
N CYS A 315 15.89 7.32 -2.46
CA CYS A 315 16.48 8.58 -2.02
C CYS A 315 16.30 8.86 -0.52
N ILE A 316 15.50 8.06 0.21
CA ILE A 316 15.34 8.18 1.67
C ILE A 316 16.66 8.02 2.44
N SER A 317 17.59 7.23 1.90
CA SER A 317 18.84 6.86 2.57
C SER A 317 19.78 8.06 2.78
N THR A 318 19.96 8.90 1.76
CA THR A 318 20.86 10.07 1.78
C THR A 318 20.52 11.08 2.89
N PRO A 319 19.29 11.62 3.02
CA PRO A 319 18.96 12.55 4.10
C PRO A 319 18.94 11.88 5.48
N LEU A 320 18.64 10.58 5.57
CA LEU A 320 18.76 9.83 6.82
C LEU A 320 20.22 9.75 7.28
N GLU A 321 21.16 9.42 6.39
CA GLU A 321 22.59 9.40 6.69
C GLU A 321 23.10 10.80 7.05
N ALA A 322 22.54 11.86 6.46
CA ALA A 322 22.85 13.24 6.77
C ALA A 322 22.20 13.79 8.06
N GLY A 323 21.48 12.96 8.84
CA GLY A 323 20.98 13.33 10.17
C GLY A 323 19.57 13.92 10.21
N TYR A 324 18.87 14.06 9.08
CA TYR A 324 17.54 14.69 9.02
C TYR A 324 16.42 13.76 9.51
N SER A 325 15.30 14.36 9.92
CA SER A 325 14.02 13.64 9.92
C SER A 325 13.58 13.45 8.47
N VAL A 326 12.99 12.31 8.14
CA VAL A 326 12.69 11.98 6.73
C VAL A 326 11.28 11.41 6.58
N LEU A 327 10.60 11.84 5.53
CA LEU A 327 9.32 11.28 5.08
C LEU A 327 9.47 10.75 3.65
N GLY A 328 9.51 9.43 3.52
CA GLY A 328 9.45 8.74 2.24
C GLY A 328 8.01 8.41 1.87
N TRP A 329 7.69 8.43 0.58
CA TRP A 329 6.36 8.09 0.08
C TRP A 329 6.45 7.45 -1.32
N ASN A 330 5.46 6.63 -1.66
CA ASN A 330 5.39 5.98 -2.98
C ASN A 330 4.35 6.68 -3.87
N HIS A 331 4.74 6.95 -5.12
CA HIS A 331 3.86 7.47 -6.17
C HIS A 331 2.54 6.67 -6.28
N PRO A 332 1.43 7.28 -6.72
CA PRO A 332 0.22 6.55 -7.08
C PRO A 332 0.50 5.35 -8.00
N GLY A 333 0.10 4.16 -7.57
CA GLY A 333 0.32 2.89 -8.28
C GLY A 333 1.67 2.22 -8.04
N PHE A 334 2.50 2.72 -7.12
CA PHE A 334 3.78 2.13 -6.72
C PHE A 334 3.68 1.39 -5.39
N ALA A 335 4.19 0.17 -5.37
CA ALA A 335 4.24 -0.75 -4.23
C ALA A 335 2.90 -0.82 -3.47
N GLY A 336 2.85 -0.23 -2.28
CA GLY A 336 1.62 -0.14 -1.48
C GLY A 336 0.60 0.84 -2.02
N SER A 337 1.04 1.97 -2.60
CA SER A 337 0.16 3.05 -3.04
C SER A 337 -0.80 2.61 -4.15
N THR A 338 -2.04 3.06 -4.04
CA THR A 338 -3.11 2.78 -5.01
C THR A 338 -3.12 3.82 -6.14
N GLY A 339 -3.98 3.62 -7.13
CA GLY A 339 -4.11 4.54 -8.26
C GLY A 339 -3.07 4.32 -9.34
N VAL A 340 -2.79 5.38 -10.08
CA VAL A 340 -1.87 5.39 -11.23
C VAL A 340 -1.19 6.76 -11.33
N PRO A 341 0.06 6.84 -11.84
CA PRO A 341 0.87 8.06 -11.77
C PRO A 341 0.50 9.02 -12.91
N PHE A 342 -0.73 9.55 -12.88
CA PHE A 342 -1.09 10.70 -13.71
C PHE A 342 -0.62 11.99 -13.02
N PRO A 343 -0.29 13.05 -13.78
CA PRO A 343 0.17 14.32 -13.21
C PRO A 343 -0.75 14.86 -12.10
N GLN A 344 -2.06 14.75 -12.28
CA GLN A 344 -3.03 15.20 -11.30
C GLN A 344 -3.03 14.33 -10.03
N ASN A 345 -2.85 13.02 -10.17
CA ASN A 345 -2.77 12.09 -9.04
C ASN A 345 -1.47 12.31 -8.25
N GLU A 346 -0.36 12.60 -8.93
CA GLU A 346 0.92 12.98 -8.30
C GLU A 346 0.76 14.24 -7.44
N ALA A 347 0.13 15.29 -7.97
CA ALA A 347 -0.16 16.49 -7.20
C ALA A 347 -1.03 16.21 -5.96
N ASN A 348 -2.09 15.43 -6.13
CA ASN A 348 -2.99 15.09 -5.03
C ASN A 348 -2.28 14.27 -3.94
N ALA A 349 -1.37 13.38 -4.35
CA ALA A 349 -0.56 12.59 -3.44
C ALA A 349 0.44 13.48 -2.67
N MET A 350 1.13 14.37 -3.38
CA MET A 350 2.10 15.27 -2.75
C MET A 350 1.42 16.27 -1.79
N ASP A 351 0.24 16.77 -2.16
CA ASP A 351 -0.57 17.63 -1.31
C ASP A 351 -0.90 16.97 0.04
N VAL A 352 -1.42 15.74 0.03
CA VAL A 352 -1.72 15.03 1.28
C VAL A 352 -0.47 14.69 2.09
N VAL A 353 0.67 14.41 1.43
CA VAL A 353 1.97 14.16 2.09
C VAL A 353 2.46 15.41 2.82
N VAL A 354 2.40 16.59 2.19
CA VAL A 354 2.78 17.87 2.81
C VAL A 354 1.81 18.23 3.94
N GLN A 355 0.51 18.05 3.74
CA GLN A 355 -0.48 18.29 4.79
C GLN A 355 -0.27 17.37 6.00
N PHE A 356 0.07 16.10 5.77
CA PHE A 356 0.42 15.17 6.84
C PHE A 356 1.65 15.63 7.62
N ALA A 357 2.70 16.07 6.92
CA ALA A 357 3.91 16.60 7.54
C ALA A 357 3.63 17.81 8.45
N ILE A 358 2.79 18.73 8.00
CA ILE A 358 2.46 19.95 8.75
C ILE A 358 1.51 19.63 9.91
N HIS A 359 0.37 19.01 9.62
CA HIS A 359 -0.74 18.93 10.56
C HIS A 359 -0.68 17.73 11.50
N ARG A 360 -0.03 16.64 11.09
CA ARG A 360 0.08 15.42 11.88
C ARG A 360 1.46 15.22 12.49
N LEU A 361 2.53 15.49 11.74
CA LEU A 361 3.91 15.35 12.22
C LEU A 361 4.43 16.61 12.93
N GLY A 362 3.82 17.77 12.66
CA GLY A 362 4.06 19.03 13.37
C GLY A 362 5.32 19.78 12.90
N PHE A 363 5.77 19.56 11.67
CA PHE A 363 6.86 20.35 11.09
C PHE A 363 6.33 21.67 10.53
N GLN A 364 7.07 22.75 10.74
CA GLN A 364 6.74 24.04 10.15
C GLN A 364 7.13 24.05 8.66
N PRO A 365 6.39 24.75 7.78
CA PRO A 365 6.69 24.80 6.35
C PRO A 365 8.15 25.20 6.04
N GLN A 366 8.72 26.12 6.81
CA GLN A 366 10.11 26.58 6.68
C GLN A 366 11.17 25.52 7.05
N ASP A 367 10.77 24.48 7.79
CA ASP A 367 11.63 23.37 8.21
C ASP A 367 11.46 22.14 7.31
N ILE A 368 10.64 22.24 6.27
CA ILE A 368 10.40 21.18 5.28
C ILE A 368 11.26 21.42 4.04
N ILE A 369 12.04 20.42 3.66
CA ILE A 369 12.87 20.40 2.46
C ILE A 369 12.31 19.33 1.52
N ILE A 370 12.12 19.69 0.25
CA ILE A 370 11.76 18.73 -0.79
C ILE A 370 13.06 18.23 -1.44
N TYR A 371 13.30 16.92 -1.34
CA TYR A 371 14.42 16.25 -1.99
C TYR A 371 13.88 15.33 -3.06
N ALA A 372 14.26 15.58 -4.30
CA ALA A 372 13.63 14.99 -5.46
C ALA A 372 14.65 14.32 -6.38
N TRP A 373 14.29 13.13 -6.88
CA TRP A 373 15.09 12.38 -7.84
C TRP A 373 14.39 12.31 -9.20
N SER A 374 15.05 12.79 -10.26
CA SER A 374 14.56 12.69 -11.64
C SER A 374 13.14 13.27 -11.80
N ILE A 375 12.16 12.50 -12.31
CA ILE A 375 10.76 12.96 -12.44
C ILE A 375 10.13 13.35 -11.10
N GLY A 376 10.66 12.88 -9.97
CA GLY A 376 10.23 13.32 -8.65
C GLY A 376 10.42 14.82 -8.42
N GLY A 377 11.18 15.52 -9.28
CA GLY A 377 11.28 16.98 -9.24
C GLY A 377 10.14 17.71 -9.95
N PHE A 378 9.35 17.01 -10.76
CA PHE A 378 8.06 17.54 -11.26
C PHE A 378 7.00 17.49 -10.16
N THR A 379 6.99 16.41 -9.38
CA THR A 379 6.13 16.23 -8.21
C THR A 379 6.49 17.22 -7.11
#